data_AF-A0A1D7QZJ2-F1
#
_entry.id   AF-A0A1D7QZJ2-F1
#
_cell.length_a   1.000
_cell.length_b   1.000
_cell.length_c   1.000
_cell.angle_alpha   90.00
_cell.angle_beta   90.00
_cell.angle_gamma   90.00
#
_symmetry.space_group_name_H-M   'P 1'
#
loop_
_entity.id
_entity.type
_entity.pdbx_description
1 polymer ?
#
loop_
_entity_poly.entity_id
_entity_poly.type
_entity_poly.pdbx_seq_one_letter_code
_entity_poly.pdbx_strand_id
1 'polypeptide(L)'
;MNRNANLRDFWEHKVKEVQKSGLSVAEWVRQNDEFTVHQVRYWIRKFKEESKSLATAEQPQTNWIPVNVDATSRPDPQMIYLTLPNDSRLEIPSGLDQSDLTNLLRAVNAL
;
A
#
# COMPACT_ATOMS: atom_id res chain seq x y z
N MET A 1 -33.41 -13.49 -7.59
CA MET A 1 -32.37 -14.49 -7.23
C MET A 1 -30.99 -13.85 -7.38
N ASN A 2 -30.26 -13.69 -6.27
CA ASN A 2 -28.98 -12.99 -6.24
C ASN A 2 -27.88 -13.88 -6.85
N ARG A 3 -27.41 -13.56 -8.07
CA ARG A 3 -26.37 -14.33 -8.80
C ARG A 3 -25.08 -14.50 -7.99
N ASN A 4 -24.79 -13.57 -7.07
CA ASN A 4 -23.57 -13.57 -6.28
C ASN A 4 -23.59 -14.61 -5.14
N ALA A 5 -24.76 -14.92 -4.58
CA ALA A 5 -24.89 -15.93 -3.53
C ALA A 5 -24.63 -17.34 -4.09
N ASN A 6 -25.25 -17.65 -5.24
CA ASN A 6 -25.05 -18.93 -5.93
C ASN A 6 -23.59 -19.19 -6.32
N LEU A 7 -22.87 -18.14 -6.73
CA LEU A 7 -21.45 -18.25 -7.08
C LEU A 7 -20.60 -18.57 -5.85
N ARG A 8 -20.88 -17.93 -4.71
CA ARG A 8 -20.15 -18.16 -3.46
C ARG A 8 -20.31 -19.61 -2.99
N ASP A 9 -21.54 -20.11 -2.95
CA ASP A 9 -21.85 -21.46 -2.48
C ASP A 9 -21.18 -22.52 -3.38
N PHE A 10 -21.19 -22.29 -4.68
CA PHE A 10 -20.47 -23.12 -5.65
C PHE A 10 -18.97 -23.20 -5.33
N TRP A 11 -18.33 -22.05 -5.14
CA TRP A 11 -16.89 -22.01 -4.85
C TRP A 11 -16.56 -22.55 -3.46
N GLU A 12 -17.44 -22.41 -2.48
CA GLU A 12 -17.26 -23.02 -1.17
C GLU A 12 -17.22 -24.55 -1.27
N HIS A 13 -18.11 -25.14 -2.08
CA HIS A 13 -18.08 -26.57 -2.37
C HIS A 13 -16.77 -26.98 -3.06
N LYS A 14 -16.36 -26.26 -4.11
CA LYS A 14 -15.13 -26.55 -4.86
C LYS A 14 -13.88 -26.44 -4.00
N VAL A 15 -13.77 -25.43 -3.14
CA VAL A 15 -12.64 -25.31 -2.22
C VAL A 15 -12.57 -26.47 -1.23
N LYS A 16 -13.73 -26.96 -0.74
CA LYS A 16 -13.78 -28.16 0.10
C LYS A 16 -13.34 -29.42 -0.66
N GLU A 17 -13.71 -29.56 -1.93
CA GLU A 17 -13.24 -30.67 -2.77
C GLU A 17 -11.71 -30.62 -2.96
N VAL A 18 -11.15 -29.45 -3.26
CA VAL A 18 -9.69 -29.26 -3.39
C VAL A 18 -8.99 -29.65 -2.07
N GLN A 19 -9.47 -29.16 -0.93
CA GLN A 19 -8.88 -29.47 0.37
C GLN A 19 -8.98 -30.97 0.72
N LYS A 20 -10.12 -31.61 0.43
CA LYS A 20 -10.32 -33.05 0.66
C LYS A 20 -9.46 -33.91 -0.25
N SER A 21 -9.15 -33.43 -1.47
CA SER A 21 -8.31 -34.18 -2.42
C SER A 21 -6.87 -34.38 -1.94
N GLY A 22 -6.37 -33.48 -1.06
CA GLY A 22 -4.97 -33.48 -0.62
C GLY A 22 -3.96 -33.10 -1.70
N LEU A 23 -4.42 -32.82 -2.92
CA LEU A 23 -3.58 -32.43 -4.05
C LEU A 23 -3.19 -30.95 -3.97
N SER A 24 -2.10 -30.58 -4.64
CA SER A 24 -1.84 -29.17 -4.90
C SER A 24 -2.90 -28.60 -5.85
N VAL A 25 -3.15 -27.28 -5.77
CA VAL A 25 -4.11 -26.61 -6.67
C VAL A 25 -3.78 -26.83 -8.15
N ALA A 26 -2.49 -26.91 -8.50
CA ALA A 26 -2.06 -27.14 -9.87
C ALA A 26 -2.42 -28.55 -10.34
N GLU A 27 -2.23 -29.58 -9.50
CA GLU A 27 -2.60 -30.96 -9.82
C GLU A 27 -4.10 -31.16 -9.87
N TRP A 28 -4.84 -30.54 -8.94
CA TRP A 28 -6.29 -30.60 -8.94
C TRP A 28 -6.89 -29.97 -10.21
N VAL A 29 -6.35 -28.83 -10.64
CA VAL A 29 -6.77 -28.18 -11.90
C VAL A 29 -6.44 -29.03 -13.13
N ARG A 30 -5.31 -29.73 -13.17
CA ARG A 30 -5.01 -30.68 -14.27
C ARG A 30 -5.99 -31.84 -14.37
N GLN A 31 -6.68 -32.18 -13.28
CA GLN A 31 -7.74 -33.19 -13.27
C GLN A 31 -9.12 -32.60 -13.55
N ASN A 32 -9.25 -31.27 -13.51
CA ASN A 32 -10.50 -30.53 -13.63
C ASN A 32 -10.26 -29.32 -14.55
N ASP A 33 -10.10 -29.60 -15.85
CA ASP A 33 -9.71 -28.63 -16.90
C ASP A 33 -10.70 -27.45 -17.08
N GLU A 34 -11.87 -27.53 -16.46
CA GLU A 34 -12.88 -26.46 -16.43
C GLU A 34 -12.46 -25.26 -15.56
N PHE A 35 -11.45 -25.41 -14.70
CA PHE A 35 -11.04 -24.37 -13.76
C PHE A 35 -9.61 -23.90 -14.01
N THR A 36 -9.35 -22.62 -13.73
CA THR A 36 -7.98 -22.11 -13.74
C THR A 36 -7.38 -22.11 -12.34
N VAL A 37 -6.06 -22.30 -12.26
CA VAL A 37 -5.29 -22.18 -11.00
C VAL A 37 -5.54 -20.84 -10.32
N HIS A 38 -5.68 -19.77 -11.11
CA HIS A 38 -5.92 -18.43 -10.59
C HIS A 38 -7.27 -18.34 -9.87
N GLN A 39 -8.37 -18.82 -10.48
CA GLN A 39 -9.70 -18.79 -9.87
C GLN A 39 -9.72 -19.57 -8.55
N VAL A 40 -9.16 -20.79 -8.55
CA VAL A 40 -9.16 -21.64 -7.36
C VAL A 40 -8.36 -20.99 -6.23
N ARG A 41 -7.17 -20.45 -6.52
CA ARG A 41 -6.35 -19.72 -5.53
C ARG A 41 -7.04 -18.47 -5.01
N TYR A 42 -7.72 -17.72 -5.88
CA TYR A 42 -8.48 -16.53 -5.49
C TYR A 42 -9.52 -16.88 -4.43
N TRP A 43 -10.33 -17.92 -4.67
CA TRP A 43 -11.39 -18.31 -3.74
C TRP A 43 -10.86 -18.92 -2.44
N ILE A 44 -9.79 -19.73 -2.50
CA ILE A 44 -9.11 -20.22 -1.29
C ILE A 44 -8.64 -19.05 -0.42
N ARG A 45 -7.97 -18.05 -1.04
CA ARG A 45 -7.49 -16.87 -0.33
C ARG A 45 -8.65 -16.07 0.26
N LYS A 46 -9.70 -15.84 -0.53
CA LYS A 46 -10.89 -15.09 -0.10
C LYS A 46 -11.56 -15.71 1.13
N PHE A 47 -11.79 -17.03 1.14
CA PHE A 47 -12.38 -17.69 2.31
C PHE A 47 -11.45 -17.71 3.53
N LYS A 48 -10.12 -17.76 3.30
CA LYS A 48 -9.13 -17.63 4.39
C LYS A 48 -9.14 -16.22 4.99
N GLU A 49 -9.25 -15.18 4.18
CA GLU A 49 -9.35 -13.80 4.63
C GLU A 49 -10.68 -13.53 5.36
N GLU A 50 -11.79 -14.07 4.88
CA GLU A 50 -13.10 -13.98 5.56
C GLU A 50 -13.07 -14.66 6.94
N SER A 51 -12.53 -15.88 7.02
CA SER A 51 -12.39 -16.59 8.31
C SER A 51 -11.42 -15.89 9.25
N LYS A 52 -10.35 -15.27 8.74
CA LYS A 52 -9.47 -14.42 9.53
C LYS A 52 -10.24 -13.21 10.05
N SER A 53 -10.94 -12.45 9.21
CA SER A 53 -11.72 -11.28 9.64
C SER A 53 -12.76 -11.59 10.72
N LEU A 54 -13.36 -12.79 10.69
CA LEU A 54 -14.26 -13.27 11.76
C LEU A 54 -13.51 -13.57 13.08
N ALA A 55 -12.28 -14.10 12.99
CA ALA A 55 -11.40 -14.34 14.14
C ALA A 55 -10.68 -13.06 14.63
N THR A 56 -10.56 -12.04 13.78
CA THR A 56 -9.87 -10.76 14.03
C THR A 56 -10.72 -9.78 14.84
N ALA A 57 -11.94 -10.14 15.26
CA ALA A 57 -12.69 -9.36 16.26
C ALA A 57 -11.89 -9.13 17.57
N GLU A 58 -10.82 -9.91 17.79
CA GLU A 58 -9.90 -9.81 18.94
C GLU A 58 -8.46 -9.39 18.59
N GLN A 59 -8.13 -9.07 17.32
CA GLN A 59 -6.79 -8.55 16.99
C GLN A 59 -6.74 -7.02 17.14
N PRO A 60 -5.62 -6.44 17.61
CA PRO A 60 -5.50 -5.00 17.75
C PRO A 60 -5.65 -4.35 16.39
N GLN A 61 -6.72 -3.55 16.24
CA GLN A 61 -6.92 -2.72 15.07
C GLN A 61 -5.70 -1.83 14.91
N THR A 62 -5.20 -1.67 13.68
CA THR A 62 -4.18 -0.67 13.37
C THR A 62 -4.76 0.71 13.71
N ASN A 63 -4.47 1.20 14.90
CA ASN A 63 -4.90 2.51 15.36
C ASN A 63 -4.03 3.57 14.68
N TRP A 64 -4.56 4.12 13.59
CA TRP A 64 -4.01 5.32 12.98
C TRP A 64 -4.21 6.48 13.96
N ILE A 65 -3.10 7.08 14.39
CA ILE A 65 -3.15 8.27 15.24
C ILE A 65 -3.35 9.49 14.32
N PRO A 66 -4.36 10.34 14.57
CA PRO A 66 -4.52 11.57 13.81
C PRO A 66 -3.34 12.50 14.09
N VAL A 67 -2.59 12.85 13.05
CA VAL A 67 -1.55 13.88 13.12
C VAL A 67 -2.20 15.20 12.78
N ASN A 68 -2.20 16.13 13.73
CA ASN A 68 -2.62 17.49 13.47
C ASN A 68 -1.46 18.21 12.78
N VAL A 69 -1.62 18.53 11.50
CA VAL A 69 -0.68 19.38 10.77
C VAL A 69 -1.08 20.83 11.01
N ASP A 70 -0.34 21.51 11.88
CA ASP A 70 -0.54 22.93 12.11
C ASP A 70 -0.40 23.68 10.77
N ALA A 71 -1.32 24.62 10.51
CA ALA A 71 -1.35 25.42 9.27
C ALA A 71 -0.09 26.30 9.08
N THR A 72 0.82 26.31 10.05
CA THR A 72 2.17 26.88 9.99
C THR A 72 3.12 26.09 9.10
N SER A 73 2.78 24.85 8.72
CA SER A 73 3.54 24.06 7.74
C SER A 73 3.14 24.34 6.30
N ARG A 74 2.42 25.45 6.02
CA ARG A 74 2.35 25.95 4.64
C ARG A 74 3.75 26.42 4.28
N PRO A 75 4.37 25.89 3.21
CA PRO A 75 5.64 26.42 2.73
C PRO A 75 5.43 27.92 2.53
N ASP A 76 6.30 28.71 3.14
CA ASP A 76 6.30 30.15 2.95
C ASP A 76 6.38 30.40 1.43
N PRO A 77 5.39 31.08 0.81
CA PRO A 77 5.38 31.29 -0.63
C PRO A 77 6.59 32.07 -1.13
N GLN A 78 7.36 32.70 -0.24
CA GLN A 78 8.60 33.42 -0.54
C GLN A 78 9.88 32.61 -0.27
N MET A 79 9.76 31.35 0.14
CA MET A 79 10.89 30.46 0.39
C MET A 79 11.51 29.98 -0.93
N ILE A 80 12.83 30.08 -1.04
CA ILE A 80 13.58 29.64 -2.23
C ILE A 80 14.24 28.30 -1.92
N TYR A 81 14.08 27.35 -2.83
CA TYR A 81 14.73 26.05 -2.77
C TYR A 81 15.83 25.97 -3.82
N LEU A 82 17.08 25.73 -3.39
CA LEU A 82 18.19 25.43 -4.29
C LEU A 82 18.44 23.93 -4.27
N THR A 83 18.37 23.29 -5.43
CA THR A 83 18.71 21.86 -5.58
C THR A 83 20.13 21.75 -6.12
N LEU A 84 20.99 21.06 -5.39
CA LEU A 84 22.39 20.84 -5.74
C LEU A 84 22.54 19.54 -6.57
N PRO A 85 23.65 19.37 -7.32
CA PRO A 85 23.86 18.18 -8.18
C PRO A 85 23.91 16.84 -7.45
N ASN A 86 24.09 16.83 -6.12
CA ASN A 86 24.16 15.65 -5.27
C ASN A 86 22.83 15.32 -4.59
N ASP A 87 21.71 15.77 -5.15
CA ASP A 87 20.34 15.65 -4.60
C ASP A 87 20.13 16.32 -3.22
N SER A 88 21.09 17.14 -2.76
CA SER A 88 20.88 17.96 -1.57
C SER A 88 20.03 19.19 -1.90
N ARG A 89 19.18 19.60 -0.95
CA ARG A 89 18.33 20.78 -1.07
C ARG A 89 18.67 21.78 0.01
N LEU A 90 18.92 23.02 -0.39
CA LEU A 90 19.03 24.15 0.52
C LEU A 90 17.72 24.91 0.55
N GLU A 91 17.33 25.24 1.77
CA GLU A 91 16.08 25.89 2.13
C GLU A 91 16.41 27.32 2.58
N ILE A 92 16.04 28.30 1.75
CA ILE A 92 16.35 29.71 2.00
C ILE A 92 15.06 30.41 2.43
N PRO A 93 14.93 30.79 3.72
CA PRO A 93 13.75 31.48 4.23
C PRO A 93 13.63 32.88 3.63
N SER A 94 12.40 33.41 3.64
CA SER A 94 12.15 34.80 3.27
C SER A 94 12.80 35.77 4.28
N GLY A 95 13.27 36.91 3.80
CA GLY A 95 13.92 37.93 4.64
C GLY A 95 15.43 37.85 4.73
N LEU A 96 16.09 36.94 3.98
CA LEU A 96 17.55 36.97 3.82
C LEU A 96 17.97 38.19 3.00
N ASP A 97 18.95 38.95 3.49
CA ASP A 97 19.48 40.09 2.75
C ASP A 97 20.36 39.66 1.56
N GLN A 98 20.57 40.58 0.62
CA GLN A 98 21.31 40.30 -0.61
C GLN A 98 22.78 39.96 -0.34
N SER A 99 23.39 40.56 0.69
CA SER A 99 24.78 40.30 1.09
C SER A 99 24.95 38.87 1.61
N ASP A 100 24.04 38.42 2.46
CA ASP A 100 24.03 37.10 3.07
C ASP A 100 23.76 36.02 2.03
N LEU A 101 22.81 36.26 1.11
CA LEU A 101 22.57 35.36 -0.01
C LEU A 101 23.81 35.24 -0.90
N THR A 102 24.49 36.35 -1.18
CA THR A 102 25.71 36.35 -1.99
C THR A 102 26.85 35.58 -1.31
N ASN A 103 27.01 35.76 0.01
CA ASN A 103 28.02 35.04 0.78
C ASN A 103 27.73 33.53 0.83
N LEU A 104 26.47 33.15 1.00
CA LEU A 104 26.03 31.75 0.96
C LEU A 104 26.34 31.12 -0.40
N LEU A 105 25.97 31.79 -1.50
CA LEU A 105 26.24 31.27 -2.86
C LEU A 105 27.74 31.14 -3.13
N ARG A 106 28.57 32.06 -2.65
CA ARG A 106 30.03 31.93 -2.76
C ARG A 106 30.57 30.74 -1.98
N ALA A 107 30.09 30.53 -0.75
CA ALA A 107 30.51 29.40 0.07
C ALA A 107 30.11 28.06 -0.56
N VAL A 108 28.90 27.97 -1.11
CA VAL A 108 28.42 26.78 -1.82
C VAL A 108 29.22 26.53 -3.10
N ASN A 109 29.56 27.58 -3.86
CA ASN A 109 30.36 27.44 -5.08
C ASN A 109 31.85 27.13 -4.81
N ALA A 110 32.31 27.24 -3.57
CA ALA A 110 33.66 26.89 -3.15
C ALA A 110 33.78 25.45 -2.64
N LEU A 111 32.65 24.73 -2.52
CA LEU A 111 32.55 23.30 -2.19
C LEU A 111 32.53 22.45 -3.46
#